data_AF-A0A5W3IT17-F1
#
_entry.id   AF-A0A5W3IT17-F1
#
_cell.length_a   1.000
_cell.length_b   1.000
_cell.length_c   1.000
_cell.angle_alpha   90.00
_cell.angle_beta   90.00
_cell.angle_gamma   90.00
#
_symmetry.space_group_name_H-M   'P 1'
#
loop_
_entity.id
_entity.type
_entity.pdbx_description
1 polymer ?
#
loop_
_entity_poly.entity_id
_entity_poly.type
_entity_poly.pdbx_seq_one_letter_code
_entity_poly.pdbx_strand_id
1 'polypeptide(L)'
;MRASISYVDDHHLSVRVDEIVLLVPAFPTKKAAVNAGAPFGWRVAILIERRFESVWVVGKKCFQSDNSACLNFEAFRFPLLKWEKEGGIIKCPILSVRRFKQETAQ
;
A
#
# COMPACT_ATOMS: atom_id res chain seq x y z
N MET A 1 -11.95 -3.00 10.40
CA MET A 1 -12.19 -2.54 9.01
C MET A 1 -11.18 -3.19 8.09
N ARG A 2 -11.64 -3.74 6.95
CA ARG A 2 -10.75 -4.28 5.90
C ARG A 2 -10.10 -3.07 5.22
N ALA A 3 -8.77 -2.94 5.30
CA ALA A 3 -8.07 -1.90 4.55
C ALA A 3 -8.02 -2.33 3.07
N SER A 4 -8.75 -1.63 2.22
CA SER A 4 -8.71 -1.75 0.76
C SER A 4 -8.41 -0.40 0.11
N ILE A 5 -7.86 -0.47 -1.10
CA ILE A 5 -7.70 0.67 -2.01
C ILE A 5 -8.41 0.30 -3.31
N SER A 6 -9.22 1.21 -3.83
CA SER A 6 -10.02 0.97 -5.03
C SER A 6 -9.71 1.99 -6.12
N TYR A 7 -9.87 1.61 -7.39
CA TYR A 7 -9.67 2.52 -8.53
C TYR A 7 -10.57 3.77 -8.46
N VAL A 8 -11.69 3.69 -7.73
CA VAL A 8 -12.58 4.83 -7.45
C VAL A 8 -11.87 5.91 -6.63
N ASP A 9 -10.86 5.53 -5.84
CA ASP A 9 -10.05 6.43 -5.03
C ASP A 9 -8.91 7.08 -5.80
N ASP A 10 -8.70 6.80 -7.10
CA ASP A 10 -7.52 7.26 -7.86
C ASP A 10 -7.31 8.78 -7.79
N HIS A 11 -8.38 9.57 -7.75
CA HIS A 11 -8.31 11.03 -7.62
C HIS A 11 -7.84 11.52 -6.24
N HIS A 12 -7.90 10.65 -5.23
CA HIS A 12 -7.48 10.93 -3.87
C HIS A 12 -6.14 10.27 -3.52
N LEU A 13 -5.63 9.38 -4.37
CA LEU A 13 -4.38 8.67 -4.13
C LEU A 13 -3.19 9.44 -4.70
N SER A 14 -2.07 9.40 -3.99
CA SER A 14 -0.79 9.93 -4.49
C SER A 14 -0.18 9.07 -5.60
N VAL A 15 -0.62 7.81 -5.73
CA VAL A 15 -0.19 6.84 -6.74
C VAL A 15 -1.43 6.07 -7.16
N ARG A 16 -1.70 6.00 -8.47
CA ARG A 16 -2.91 5.33 -8.98
C ARG A 16 -2.88 3.84 -8.67
N VAL A 17 -4.04 3.22 -8.56
CA VAL A 17 -4.17 1.78 -8.28
C VAL A 17 -3.38 0.92 -9.26
N ASP A 18 -3.47 1.21 -10.56
CA ASP A 18 -2.74 0.45 -11.57
C ASP A 18 -1.22 0.62 -11.45
N GLU A 19 -0.74 1.80 -11.06
CA GLU A 19 0.69 2.05 -10.83
C GLU A 19 1.20 1.31 -9.59
N ILE A 20 0.40 1.23 -8.52
CA ILE A 20 0.76 0.42 -7.34
C ILE A 20 1.01 -1.03 -7.76
N VAL A 21 0.10 -1.63 -8.54
CA VAL A 21 0.18 -3.02 -8.98
C VAL A 21 1.33 -3.26 -9.97
N LEU A 22 1.77 -2.24 -10.71
CA LEU A 22 2.97 -2.31 -11.54
C LEU A 22 4.27 -2.25 -10.73
N LEU A 23 4.27 -1.54 -9.61
CA LEU A 23 5.45 -1.29 -8.79
C LEU A 23 5.68 -2.33 -7.69
N VAL A 24 4.61 -2.96 -7.18
CA VAL A 24 4.71 -3.98 -6.12
C VAL A 24 4.16 -5.33 -6.55
N PRO A 25 4.72 -6.44 -6.05
CA PRO A 25 4.19 -7.77 -6.34
C PRO A 25 2.73 -7.93 -5.90
N ALA A 26 1.90 -8.39 -6.84
CA ALA A 26 0.49 -8.67 -6.63
C ALA A 26 0.22 -10.18 -6.65
N PHE A 27 -0.76 -10.60 -5.87
CA PHE A 27 -1.07 -12.00 -5.62
C PHE A 27 -2.58 -12.25 -5.74
N PRO A 28 -2.99 -13.44 -6.23
CA PRO A 28 -4.41 -13.76 -6.39
C PRO A 28 -5.13 -14.00 -5.06
N THR A 29 -4.40 -14.33 -3.98
CA THR A 29 -4.98 -14.61 -2.67
C THR A 29 -4.26 -13.89 -1.54
N LYS A 30 -5.00 -13.55 -0.48
CA LYS A 30 -4.46 -12.97 0.75
C LYS A 30 -3.33 -13.82 1.34
N LYS A 31 -3.53 -15.14 1.35
CA LYS A 31 -2.56 -16.10 1.91
C LYS A 31 -1.26 -16.09 1.12
N ALA A 32 -1.32 -16.06 -0.21
CA ALA A 32 -0.14 -15.98 -1.05
C ALA A 32 0.67 -14.68 -0.79
N ALA A 33 -0.02 -13.53 -0.71
CA ALA A 33 0.62 -12.26 -0.36
C ALA A 33 1.30 -12.34 1.01
N VAL A 34 0.59 -12.76 2.06
CA VAL A 34 1.16 -12.85 3.42
C VAL A 34 2.36 -13.79 3.47
N ASN A 35 2.30 -14.93 2.79
CA ASN A 35 3.42 -15.87 2.72
C ASN A 35 4.64 -15.26 2.02
N ALA A 36 4.43 -14.53 0.92
CA ALA A 36 5.50 -13.85 0.19
C ALA A 36 6.13 -12.69 0.98
N GLY A 37 5.34 -12.00 1.81
CA GLY A 37 5.82 -10.92 2.66
C GLY A 37 6.60 -11.38 3.90
N ALA A 38 6.33 -12.60 4.40
CA ALA A 38 6.87 -13.08 5.67
C ALA A 38 8.41 -13.04 5.77
N PRO A 39 9.19 -13.43 4.73
CA PRO A 39 10.66 -13.32 4.74
C PRO A 39 11.18 -11.87 4.91
N PHE A 40 10.37 -10.87 4.55
CA PHE A 40 10.71 -9.46 4.65
C PHE A 40 10.17 -8.80 5.93
N GLY A 41 9.58 -9.58 6.84
CA GLY A 41 8.96 -9.07 8.06
C GLY A 41 7.54 -8.52 7.87
N TRP A 42 6.90 -8.78 6.73
CA TRP A 42 5.56 -8.28 6.42
C TRP A 42 4.53 -9.41 6.45
N ARG A 43 3.58 -9.37 7.40
CA ARG A 43 2.54 -10.40 7.55
C ARG A 43 1.12 -9.89 7.27
N VAL A 44 1.03 -8.74 6.62
CA VAL A 44 -0.24 -8.07 6.34
C VAL A 44 -0.36 -7.87 4.82
N ALA A 45 -1.58 -8.03 4.32
CA ALA A 45 -1.91 -7.81 2.93
C ALA A 45 -3.12 -6.89 2.81
N ILE A 46 -3.12 -6.08 1.77
CA ILE A 46 -4.16 -5.12 1.42
C ILE A 46 -4.83 -5.59 0.14
N LEU A 47 -6.15 -5.45 0.09
CA LEU A 47 -6.90 -5.71 -1.14
C LEU A 47 -6.83 -4.46 -2.02
N ILE A 48 -6.37 -4.64 -3.26
CA ILE A 48 -6.36 -3.62 -4.29
C ILE A 48 -7.43 -3.98 -5.32
N GLU A 49 -8.43 -3.13 -5.45
CA GLU A 49 -9.55 -3.29 -6.38
C GLU A 49 -9.24 -2.48 -7.64
N ARG A 50 -8.83 -3.17 -8.70
CA ARG A 50 -8.68 -2.59 -10.04
C ARG A 50 -10.05 -2.54 -10.73
N ARG A 51 -10.11 -1.94 -11.91
CA ARG A 51 -11.37 -1.82 -12.69
C ARG A 51 -12.00 -3.17 -13.04
N PHE A 52 -11.18 -4.18 -13.31
CA PHE A 52 -11.64 -5.48 -13.84
C PHE A 52 -11.28 -6.68 -12.97
N GLU A 53 -10.51 -6.47 -11.90
CA GLU A 53 -10.08 -7.54 -11.01
C GLU A 53 -9.75 -7.00 -9.62
N SER A 54 -9.63 -7.91 -8.65
CA SER A 54 -9.13 -7.58 -7.32
C SER A 54 -7.92 -8.44 -7.00
N VAL A 55 -6.84 -7.80 -6.57
CA VAL A 55 -5.57 -8.46 -6.26
C VAL A 55 -5.15 -8.15 -4.83
N TRP A 56 -4.35 -9.02 -4.24
CA TRP A 56 -3.76 -8.83 -2.93
C TRP A 56 -2.33 -8.37 -3.06
N VAL A 57 -1.97 -7.30 -2.38
CA VAL A 57 -0.57 -6.84 -2.28
C VAL A 57 -0.11 -6.94 -0.84
N VAL A 58 1.18 -7.20 -0.64
CA VAL A 58 1.77 -7.11 0.70
C VAL A 58 1.81 -5.65 1.10
N GLY A 59 1.34 -5.34 2.31
CA GLY A 59 1.37 -3.97 2.79
C GLY A 59 0.55 -3.76 4.04
N LYS A 60 0.67 -2.55 4.60
CA LYS A 60 -0.10 -2.15 5.77
C LYS A 60 -0.57 -0.71 5.63
N LYS A 61 -1.76 -0.44 6.17
CA LYS A 61 -2.22 0.91 6.45
C LYS A 61 -1.56 1.38 7.74
N CYS A 62 -0.97 2.57 7.73
CA CYS A 62 -0.45 3.21 8.92
C CYS A 62 -1.60 3.56 9.86
N PHE A 63 -1.40 3.33 11.17
CA PHE A 63 -2.41 3.63 12.17
C PHE A 63 -2.62 5.14 12.32
N GLN A 64 -1.53 5.89 12.35
CA GLN A 64 -1.58 7.36 12.37
C GLN A 64 -1.80 7.88 10.96
N SER A 65 -2.73 8.83 10.84
CA SER A 65 -2.88 9.69 9.67
C SER A 65 -1.64 10.57 9.52
N ASP A 66 -1.30 10.84 8.28
CA ASP A 66 -0.24 11.76 7.91
C ASP A 66 -0.88 13.15 7.73
N ASN A 67 -0.56 14.08 8.63
CA ASN A 67 -1.09 15.44 8.59
C ASN A 67 -0.04 16.35 7.97
N SER A 68 -0.38 16.98 6.85
CA SER A 68 0.53 17.90 6.16
C SER A 68 -0.26 19.09 5.63
N ALA A 69 0.20 20.30 5.94
CA ALA A 69 -0.45 21.55 5.53
C ALA A 69 -1.96 21.60 5.83
N CYS A 70 -2.37 21.16 7.03
CA CYS A 70 -3.77 21.06 7.47
C CYS A 70 -4.64 20.07 6.66
N LEU A 71 -4.05 19.21 5.85
CA LEU A 71 -4.72 18.13 5.13
C LEU A 71 -4.43 16.79 5.83
N ASN A 72 -5.44 15.93 5.87
CA ASN A 72 -5.40 14.63 6.52
C ASN A 72 -5.27 13.52 5.46
N PHE A 73 -4.23 12.69 5.58
CA PHE A 73 -3.98 11.60 4.65
C PHE A 73 -3.92 10.26 5.39
N GLU A 74 -4.52 9.23 4.79
CA GLU A 74 -4.21 7.86 5.15
C GLU A 74 -2.92 7.44 4.45
N ALA A 75 -1.96 6.90 5.20
CA ALA A 75 -0.74 6.37 4.62
C ALA A 75 -0.79 4.84 4.51
N PHE A 76 -0.34 4.35 3.37
CA PHE A 76 -0.15 2.94 3.07
C PHE A 76 1.30 2.67 2.73
N ARG A 77 1.83 1.53 3.18
CA ARG A 77 3.20 1.12 2.92
C ARG A 77 3.20 -0.26 2.31
N PHE A 78 3.85 -0.38 1.15
CA PHE A 78 3.97 -1.60 0.37
C PHE A 78 5.44 -1.95 0.16
N PRO A 79 5.96 -3.03 0.75
CA PRO A 79 7.31 -3.49 0.45
C PRO A 79 7.41 -3.96 -1.00
N LEU A 80 8.55 -3.72 -1.64
CA LEU A 80 8.83 -4.20 -2.99
C LEU A 80 9.24 -5.70 -3.02
N LEU A 81 9.33 -6.35 -1.85
CA LEU A 81 9.72 -7.76 -1.68
C LEU A 81 11.06 -8.11 -2.35
N LYS A 82 12.01 -7.18 -2.26
CA LYS A 82 13.40 -7.38 -2.67
C LYS A 82 14.32 -6.75 -1.64
N TRP A 83 15.52 -7.29 -1.55
CA TRP A 83 16.59 -6.73 -0.72
C TRP A 83 17.48 -5.85 -1.60
N GLU A 84 17.69 -4.62 -1.16
CA GLU A 84 18.61 -3.68 -1.80
C GLU A 84 19.68 -3.24 -0.79
N LYS A 85 20.91 -3.11 -1.28
CA LYS A 85 22.04 -2.61 -0.49
C LYS A 85 22.23 -1.13 -0.79
N GLU A 86 22.01 -0.28 0.20
CA GLU A 86 22.16 1.17 0.07
C GLU A 86 22.96 1.70 1.26
N GLY A 87 24.06 2.41 0.99
CA GLY A 87 24.93 2.94 2.05
C GLY A 87 25.51 1.88 2.99
N GLY A 88 25.74 0.66 2.51
CA GLY A 88 26.23 -0.46 3.33
C GLY A 88 25.18 -1.21 4.15
N ILE A 89 23.93 -0.73 4.16
CA ILE A 89 22.81 -1.36 4.86
C ILE A 89 21.94 -2.13 3.86
N ILE A 90 21.54 -3.35 4.22
CA ILE A 90 20.57 -4.14 3.45
C ILE A 90 19.17 -3.78 3.97
N LYS A 91 18.33 -3.24 3.09
CA LYS A 91 16.94 -2.88 3.43
C LYS A 91 15.98 -3.37 2.35
N CYS A 92 14.72 -3.56 2.74
CA CYS A 92 13.62 -3.81 1.81
C CYS A 92 13.01 -2.46 1.44
N PRO A 93 13.07 -2.02 0.16
CA PRO A 93 12.44 -0.77 -0.26
C PRO A 93 10.93 -0.80 -0.05
N ILE A 94 10.36 0.36 0.23
CA ILE A 94 8.93 0.52 0.54
C ILE A 94 8.34 1.63 -0.33
N LEU A 95 7.31 1.28 -1.11
CA LEU A 95 6.43 2.25 -1.76
C LEU A 95 5.48 2.83 -0.70
N SER A 96 5.51 4.14 -0.53
CA SER A 96 4.58 4.86 0.34
C SER A 96 3.50 5.53 -0.50
N VAL A 97 2.25 5.22 -0.22
CA VAL A 97 1.09 5.79 -0.92
C VAL A 97 0.23 6.52 0.10
N ARG A 98 -0.18 7.75 -0.23
CA ARG A 98 -1.11 8.54 0.57
C ARG A 98 -2.47 8.52 -0.10
N ARG A 99 -3.54 8.46 0.70
CA ARG A 99 -4.92 8.70 0.26
C ARG A 99 -5.43 9.92 1.01
N PHE A 100 -5.80 10.97 0.29
CA PHE A 100 -6.43 12.14 0.87
C PHE A 100 -7.77 11.75 1.50
N LYS A 101 -7.97 12.17 2.74
CA LYS A 101 -9.27 12.13 3.41
C LYS A 101 -9.79 13.56 3.45
N GLN A 102 -10.79 13.83 2.64
CA GLN A 102 -11.58 15.03 2.83
C GLN A 102 -12.32 14.86 4.16
N GLU A 103 -11.96 15.66 5.16
CA GLU A 103 -12.77 15.76 6.36
C GLU A 103 -14.11 16.36 5.93
N THR A 104 -15.19 15.58 6.08
CA THR A 104 -16.53 16.14 6.02
C THR A 104 -16.63 17.13 7.16
N ALA A 105 -16.72 18.43 6.84
CA ALA A 105 -17.08 19.44 7.83
C ALA A 105 -18.38 18.98 8.51
N GLN A 106 -18.31 18.68 9.80
CA GLN A 106 -19.48 18.44 10.64
C GLN A 106 -20.16 19.77 10.98
#